data_AF-A0A7J6LPD8-F1
#
_entry.id   AF-A0A7J6LPD8-F1
#
_cell.length_a   1.000
_cell.length_b   1.000
_cell.length_c   1.000
_cell.angle_alpha   90.00
_cell.angle_beta   90.00
_cell.angle_gamma   90.00
#
_symmetry.space_group_name_H-M   'P 1'
#
loop_
_entity.id
_entity.type
_entity.pdbx_description
1 polymer ?
#
loop_
_entity_poly.entity_id
_entity_poly.type
_entity_poly.pdbx_seq_one_letter_code
_entity_poly.pdbx_strand_id
1 'polypeptide(L)'
;MQWHGMAAAVNEFREKVLHIPKIGMWHSAGSLLENWGVPFSYCFSPSLFPKPPDWGPNIEITGVCSKGYKENTSYVPPSNLAKFLSSGPKPFYIGFGSISGDLSYIYKPILQAVKEMPDLRVVLQKGWCTLNDLTAQDFAAIPNFRERVFLIATPPELCPKCHTNDASYTHNGLFCDACSGSSSVEDAKGTWEYDILKALGEDNIAFLSGIPHDYLFPKCCAVMHHGGAGTTAMGLDFGLPTSVISFFGDQWIWGGLVQLHGAGKFLRRDRVTAQSVKECLEFSVTAGAKGAAKRFQESFRSERKRGMGAHEGALGFQRQLPLELVTCELCRVMGRWEEDDISYRPRAAEYHDTVRD
;
A
#
# COMPACT_ATOMS: atom_id res chain seq x y z
N MET A 1 2.62 -17.65 10.07
CA MET A 1 1.93 -18.02 8.80
C MET A 1 2.75 -17.66 7.56
N GLN A 2 3.38 -16.47 7.48
CA GLN A 2 4.25 -16.08 6.35
C GLN A 2 5.48 -17.00 6.14
N TRP A 3 6.10 -17.49 7.22
CA TRP A 3 7.21 -18.46 7.14
C TRP A 3 6.92 -19.64 6.21
N HIS A 4 5.71 -20.22 6.27
CA HIS A 4 5.38 -21.42 5.49
C HIS A 4 5.48 -21.18 3.97
N GLY A 5 5.12 -19.98 3.49
CA GLY A 5 5.20 -19.65 2.07
C GLY A 5 6.63 -19.44 1.56
N MET A 6 7.56 -19.08 2.44
CA MET A 6 8.96 -18.82 2.09
C MET A 6 9.92 -19.93 2.54
N ALA A 7 9.46 -20.88 3.38
CA ALA A 7 10.31 -21.87 4.02
C ALA A 7 11.14 -22.69 3.05
N ALA A 8 10.57 -23.07 1.89
CA ALA A 8 11.28 -23.80 0.85
C ALA A 8 12.45 -22.99 0.28
N ALA A 9 12.19 -21.77 -0.18
CA ALA A 9 13.21 -20.89 -0.75
C ALA A 9 14.29 -20.51 0.30
N VAL A 10 13.87 -20.23 1.54
CA VAL A 10 14.80 -19.90 2.62
C VAL A 10 15.66 -21.11 3.00
N ASN A 11 15.08 -22.31 3.13
CA ASN A 11 15.87 -23.51 3.46
C ASN A 11 16.80 -23.92 2.31
N GLU A 12 16.38 -23.76 1.06
CA GLU A 12 17.25 -23.97 -0.09
C GLU A 12 18.45 -23.03 -0.05
N PHE A 13 18.24 -21.74 0.19
CA PHE A 13 19.33 -20.77 0.35
C PHE A 13 20.27 -21.14 1.51
N ARG A 14 19.70 -21.55 2.66
CA ARG A 14 20.48 -21.97 3.83
C ARG A 14 21.39 -23.15 3.56
N GLU A 15 20.90 -24.19 2.87
CA GLU A 15 21.68 -25.40 2.63
C GLU A 15 22.65 -25.24 1.45
N LYS A 16 22.20 -24.65 0.34
CA LYS A 16 22.97 -24.58 -0.90
C LYS A 16 23.97 -23.42 -0.95
N VAL A 17 23.68 -22.30 -0.30
CA VAL A 17 24.52 -21.09 -0.35
C VAL A 17 25.26 -20.87 0.96
N LEU A 18 24.54 -20.90 2.09
CA LEU A 18 25.14 -20.64 3.40
C LEU A 18 25.76 -21.88 4.05
N HIS A 19 25.46 -23.08 3.54
CA HIS A 19 25.90 -24.37 4.09
C HIS A 19 25.55 -24.56 5.58
N ILE A 20 24.39 -24.05 6.01
CA ILE A 20 23.87 -24.20 7.38
C ILE A 20 22.58 -25.03 7.40
N PRO A 21 22.26 -25.72 8.52
CA PRO A 21 21.09 -26.60 8.60
C PRO A 21 19.76 -25.88 8.30
N LYS A 22 18.81 -26.61 7.70
CA LYS A 22 17.44 -26.14 7.51
C LYS A 22 16.75 -25.75 8.83
N ILE A 23 15.84 -24.80 8.76
CA ILE A 23 14.97 -24.46 9.88
C ILE A 23 13.79 -25.42 9.88
N GLY A 24 13.58 -26.09 11.03
CA GLY A 24 12.49 -27.04 11.23
C GLY A 24 11.12 -26.37 11.30
N MET A 25 10.09 -27.07 10.81
CA MET A 25 8.74 -26.52 10.65
C MET A 25 8.02 -26.20 11.97
N TRP A 26 8.37 -26.90 13.04
CA TRP A 26 7.53 -26.97 14.24
C TRP A 26 8.01 -26.13 15.43
N HIS A 27 9.29 -25.73 15.51
CA HIS A 27 9.83 -25.13 16.76
C HIS A 27 10.83 -23.99 16.61
N SER A 28 11.28 -23.63 15.40
CA SER A 28 12.42 -22.71 15.26
C SER A 28 12.13 -21.45 14.46
N ALA A 29 11.40 -21.49 13.35
CA ALA A 29 11.36 -20.31 12.47
C ALA A 29 10.64 -19.09 13.04
N GLY A 30 9.44 -19.29 13.59
CA GLY A 30 8.59 -18.19 14.06
C GLY A 30 9.13 -17.51 15.32
N SER A 31 9.81 -18.27 16.16
CA SER A 31 10.40 -17.82 17.43
C SER A 31 11.89 -17.53 17.32
N LEU A 32 12.54 -17.76 16.16
CA LEU A 32 14.00 -17.60 16.04
C LEU A 32 14.41 -16.15 16.31
N LEU A 33 13.69 -15.20 15.70
CA LEU A 33 13.98 -13.78 15.87
C LEU A 33 13.80 -13.34 17.33
N GLU A 34 12.77 -13.87 18.00
CA GLU A 34 12.49 -13.60 19.40
C GLU A 34 13.53 -14.24 20.34
N ASN A 35 13.78 -15.54 20.19
CA ASN A 35 14.74 -16.31 21.00
C ASN A 35 16.16 -15.76 20.91
N TRP A 36 16.53 -15.22 19.76
CA TRP A 36 17.86 -14.64 19.52
C TRP A 36 17.91 -13.15 19.84
N GLY A 37 16.80 -12.56 20.30
CA GLY A 37 16.71 -11.12 20.60
C GLY A 37 17.03 -10.26 19.38
N VAL A 38 16.72 -10.73 18.17
CA VAL A 38 17.08 -10.04 16.94
C VAL A 38 16.41 -8.66 16.94
N PRO A 39 17.19 -7.59 16.72
CA PRO A 39 16.69 -6.24 16.51
C PRO A 39 15.60 -6.18 15.44
N PHE A 40 14.42 -5.68 15.79
CA PHE A 40 13.30 -5.58 14.85
C PHE A 40 12.58 -4.23 14.96
N SER A 41 12.33 -3.61 13.81
CA SER A 41 11.63 -2.32 13.72
C SER A 41 10.36 -2.45 12.90
N TYR A 42 9.23 -2.10 13.51
CA TYR A 42 7.95 -2.00 12.86
C TYR A 42 7.70 -0.56 12.34
N CYS A 43 7.65 -0.41 11.02
CA CYS A 43 7.40 0.85 10.30
C CYS A 43 5.90 1.23 10.26
N PHE A 44 5.19 1.17 11.39
CA PHE A 44 3.81 1.65 11.50
C PHE A 44 3.65 2.66 12.64
N SER A 45 2.55 3.42 12.62
CA SER A 45 2.29 4.46 13.63
C SER A 45 1.89 3.87 14.98
N PRO A 46 2.51 4.32 16.10
CA PRO A 46 2.07 3.94 17.45
C PRO A 46 0.66 4.43 17.79
N SER A 47 0.16 5.47 17.12
CA SER A 47 -1.24 5.90 17.26
C SER A 47 -2.23 4.88 16.68
N LEU A 48 -1.80 4.10 15.67
CA LEU A 48 -2.62 3.05 15.09
C LEU A 48 -2.57 1.79 15.94
N PHE A 49 -1.37 1.42 16.38
CA PHE A 49 -1.15 0.28 17.28
C PHE A 49 0.04 0.60 18.22
N PRO A 50 -0.19 0.80 19.53
CA PRO A 50 0.90 1.09 20.46
C PRO A 50 1.77 -0.15 20.70
N LYS A 51 3.01 0.05 21.16
CA LYS A 51 3.90 -1.07 21.52
C LYS A 51 3.27 -1.86 22.68
N PRO A 52 2.97 -3.15 22.50
CA PRO A 52 2.50 -3.99 23.59
C PRO A 52 3.52 -4.04 24.74
N PRO A 53 3.10 -4.02 26.02
CA PRO A 53 4.01 -4.03 27.16
C PRO A 53 4.88 -5.28 27.28
N ASP A 54 4.44 -6.38 26.69
CA ASP A 54 5.13 -7.68 26.64
C ASP A 54 6.18 -7.77 25.52
N TRP A 55 6.29 -6.76 24.64
CA TRP A 55 7.34 -6.73 23.63
C TRP A 55 8.69 -6.33 24.23
N GLY A 56 9.71 -7.14 23.96
CA GLY A 56 11.08 -6.93 24.41
C GLY A 56 11.73 -5.61 23.95
N PRO A 57 12.86 -5.22 24.55
CA PRO A 57 13.57 -3.98 24.21
C PRO A 57 14.15 -4.00 22.79
N ASN A 58 14.37 -5.19 22.21
CA ASN A 58 14.84 -5.39 20.84
C ASN A 58 13.75 -5.15 19.76
N ILE A 59 12.52 -4.84 20.16
CA ILE A 59 11.43 -4.56 19.22
C ILE A 59 11.01 -3.10 19.36
N GLU A 60 11.06 -2.34 18.26
CA GLU A 60 10.66 -0.93 18.23
C GLU A 60 9.52 -0.69 17.24
N ILE A 61 8.68 0.29 17.55
CA ILE A 61 7.69 0.84 16.61
C ILE A 61 8.17 2.23 16.25
N THR A 62 8.55 2.39 14.99
CA THR A 62 9.34 3.54 14.55
C THR A 62 8.49 4.58 13.86
N GLY A 63 7.18 4.36 13.70
CA GLY A 63 6.29 5.23 12.95
C GLY A 63 6.23 4.87 11.48
N VAL A 64 5.35 5.54 10.74
CA VAL A 64 5.23 5.31 9.29
C VAL A 64 6.52 5.77 8.59
N CYS A 65 7.16 4.86 7.86
CA CYS A 65 8.40 5.12 7.11
C CYS A 65 8.15 5.94 5.82
N SER A 66 7.60 7.14 6.00
CA SER A 66 7.33 8.16 4.97
C SER A 66 7.81 9.52 5.47
N LYS A 67 8.30 10.39 4.58
CA LYS A 67 8.64 11.79 4.91
C LYS A 67 7.40 12.69 5.08
N GLY A 68 6.22 12.08 5.18
CA GLY A 68 4.92 12.71 5.04
C GLY A 68 4.53 12.69 3.57
N TYR A 69 3.33 12.19 3.28
CA TYR A 69 2.81 12.23 1.93
C TYR A 69 2.41 13.68 1.62
N LYS A 70 3.06 14.25 0.60
CA LYS A 70 2.69 15.55 0.05
C LYS A 70 1.94 15.33 -1.24
N GLU A 71 1.01 16.21 -1.54
CA GLU A 71 0.34 16.17 -2.83
C GLU A 71 1.39 16.30 -3.94
N ASN A 72 1.43 15.31 -4.83
CA ASN A 72 2.32 15.33 -5.97
C ASN A 72 1.74 16.26 -7.04
N THR A 73 2.16 17.53 -7.02
CA THR A 73 1.69 18.56 -7.97
C THR A 73 2.42 18.51 -9.31
N SER A 74 3.49 17.73 -9.44
CA SER A 74 4.27 17.57 -10.68
C SER A 74 3.71 16.52 -11.63
N TYR A 75 2.87 15.60 -11.15
CA TYR A 75 2.28 14.58 -12.00
C TYR A 75 1.23 15.18 -12.92
N VAL A 76 1.36 14.91 -14.23
CA VAL A 76 0.40 15.30 -15.26
C VAL A 76 -0.49 14.09 -15.59
N PRO A 77 -1.75 14.05 -15.12
CA PRO A 77 -2.68 12.98 -15.47
C PRO A 77 -3.17 13.10 -16.93
N PRO A 78 -3.79 12.06 -17.48
CA PRO A 78 -4.62 12.18 -18.68
C PRO A 78 -5.70 13.27 -18.52
N SER A 79 -6.00 13.96 -19.62
CA SER A 79 -6.94 15.10 -19.62
C SER A 79 -8.35 14.72 -19.16
N ASN A 80 -8.83 13.55 -19.57
CA ASN A 80 -10.13 13.01 -19.16
C ASN A 80 -10.21 12.78 -17.64
N LEU A 81 -9.15 12.20 -17.03
CA LEU A 81 -9.05 12.02 -15.59
C LEU A 81 -8.97 13.37 -14.85
N ALA A 82 -8.14 14.30 -15.33
CA ALA A 82 -8.07 15.66 -14.76
C ALA A 82 -9.42 16.37 -14.77
N LYS A 83 -10.13 16.29 -15.89
CA LYS A 83 -11.48 16.85 -16.06
C LYS A 83 -12.46 16.19 -15.10
N PHE A 84 -12.45 14.87 -14.96
CA PHE A 84 -13.30 14.17 -14.00
C PHE A 84 -13.01 14.60 -12.56
N LEU A 85 -11.74 14.61 -12.14
CA LEU A 85 -11.37 14.98 -10.77
C LEU A 85 -11.72 16.43 -10.40
N SER A 86 -11.72 17.34 -11.37
CA SER A 86 -12.06 18.76 -11.17
C SER A 86 -13.55 19.09 -11.35
N SER A 87 -14.32 18.23 -12.03
CA SER A 87 -15.75 18.45 -12.30
C SER A 87 -16.64 17.90 -11.19
N GLY A 88 -16.85 18.68 -10.13
CA GLY A 88 -17.84 18.38 -9.09
C GLY A 88 -17.25 17.83 -7.78
N PRO A 89 -18.06 17.16 -6.95
CA PRO A 89 -17.64 16.68 -5.63
C PRO A 89 -16.46 15.70 -5.70
N LYS A 90 -15.58 15.75 -4.70
CA LYS A 90 -14.43 14.83 -4.63
C LYS A 90 -14.89 13.36 -4.67
N PRO A 91 -14.36 12.53 -5.59
CA PRO A 91 -14.77 11.14 -5.69
C PRO A 91 -14.21 10.27 -4.57
N PHE A 92 -14.79 9.09 -4.40
CA PHE A 92 -14.30 8.02 -3.56
C PHE A 92 -13.32 7.16 -4.39
N TYR A 93 -12.10 6.94 -3.91
CA TYR A 93 -11.18 6.03 -4.58
C TYR A 93 -11.44 4.58 -4.13
N ILE A 94 -11.54 3.65 -5.09
CA ILE A 94 -11.69 2.23 -4.81
C ILE A 94 -10.70 1.44 -5.68
N GLY A 95 -9.77 0.72 -5.07
CA GLY A 95 -8.81 -0.07 -5.84
C GLY A 95 -8.04 -1.08 -5.02
N PHE A 96 -7.82 -2.26 -5.60
CA PHE A 96 -7.22 -3.40 -4.90
C PHE A 96 -5.75 -3.62 -5.24
N GLY A 97 -5.12 -2.75 -6.02
CA GLY A 97 -3.67 -2.72 -6.19
C GLY A 97 -3.11 -4.03 -6.76
N SER A 98 -2.21 -4.67 -6.01
CA SER A 98 -1.46 -5.87 -6.43
C SER A 98 -2.22 -7.20 -6.27
N ILE A 99 -3.52 -7.16 -5.97
CA ILE A 99 -4.32 -8.39 -5.92
C ILE A 99 -4.53 -8.92 -7.34
N SER A 100 -3.98 -10.09 -7.63
CA SER A 100 -4.14 -10.80 -8.91
C SER A 100 -5.38 -11.69 -8.92
N GLY A 101 -5.79 -12.10 -10.12
CA GLY A 101 -7.00 -12.92 -10.36
C GLY A 101 -8.22 -12.08 -10.70
N ASP A 102 -9.35 -12.75 -10.94
CA ASP A 102 -10.59 -12.09 -11.32
C ASP A 102 -11.30 -11.52 -10.08
N LEU A 103 -11.53 -10.19 -10.07
CA LEU A 103 -12.23 -9.49 -8.99
C LEU A 103 -13.61 -8.99 -9.39
N SER A 104 -14.20 -9.48 -10.47
CA SER A 104 -15.56 -9.11 -10.91
C SER A 104 -16.59 -9.34 -9.80
N TYR A 105 -16.43 -10.40 -8.99
CA TYR A 105 -17.29 -10.69 -7.83
C TYR A 105 -17.21 -9.64 -6.70
N ILE A 106 -16.15 -8.83 -6.66
CA ILE A 106 -16.00 -7.71 -5.71
C ILE A 106 -16.54 -6.42 -6.33
N TYR A 107 -16.19 -6.15 -7.58
CA TYR A 107 -16.59 -4.91 -8.26
C TYR A 107 -18.08 -4.84 -8.60
N LYS A 108 -18.75 -5.96 -8.91
CA LYS A 108 -20.21 -5.99 -9.12
C LYS A 108 -20.98 -5.48 -7.90
N PRO A 109 -20.77 -6.01 -6.68
CA PRO A 109 -21.32 -5.42 -5.45
C PRO A 109 -21.00 -3.93 -5.26
N ILE A 110 -19.78 -3.48 -5.62
CA ILE A 110 -19.40 -2.07 -5.53
C ILE A 110 -20.24 -1.21 -6.47
N LEU A 111 -20.39 -1.60 -7.73
CA LEU A 111 -21.21 -0.86 -8.70
C LEU A 111 -22.69 -0.85 -8.29
N GLN A 112 -23.20 -1.95 -7.72
CA GLN A 112 -24.55 -2.01 -7.15
C GLN A 112 -24.71 -1.04 -5.97
N ALA A 113 -23.75 -0.97 -5.06
CA ALA A 113 -23.77 -0.01 -3.97
C ALA A 113 -23.72 1.45 -4.47
N VAL A 114 -22.87 1.73 -5.47
CA VAL A 114 -22.76 3.06 -6.10
C VAL A 114 -24.09 3.46 -6.77
N LYS A 115 -24.77 2.51 -7.43
CA LYS A 115 -26.11 2.74 -8.00
C LYS A 115 -27.10 3.27 -6.98
N GLU A 116 -27.04 2.77 -5.74
CA GLU A 116 -27.94 3.16 -4.65
C GLU A 116 -27.55 4.46 -3.92
N MET A 117 -26.40 5.05 -4.24
CA MET A 117 -25.88 6.26 -3.60
C MET A 117 -25.76 7.42 -4.62
N PRO A 118 -26.84 8.11 -5.00
CA PRO A 118 -26.89 8.99 -6.19
C PRO A 118 -25.85 10.11 -6.21
N ASP A 119 -25.43 10.63 -5.05
CA ASP A 119 -24.44 11.72 -4.95
C ASP A 119 -22.99 11.24 -4.96
N LEU A 120 -22.77 9.92 -4.88
CA LEU A 120 -21.43 9.35 -4.82
C LEU A 120 -20.80 9.30 -6.21
N ARG A 121 -19.61 9.90 -6.31
CA ARG A 121 -18.69 9.74 -7.44
C ARG A 121 -17.56 8.82 -7.03
N VAL A 122 -17.06 7.98 -7.93
CA VAL A 122 -16.01 7.00 -7.66
C VAL A 122 -14.93 7.01 -8.74
N VAL A 123 -13.69 6.81 -8.31
CA VAL A 123 -12.56 6.44 -9.17
C VAL A 123 -12.22 5.00 -8.84
N LEU A 124 -12.45 4.11 -9.80
CA LEU A 124 -12.12 2.69 -9.69
C LEU A 124 -10.71 2.48 -10.24
N GLN A 125 -9.83 1.81 -9.50
CA GLN A 125 -8.51 1.41 -9.99
C GLN A 125 -8.44 -0.11 -10.06
N LYS A 126 -8.38 -0.65 -11.29
CA LYS A 126 -8.24 -2.09 -11.54
C LYS A 126 -7.03 -2.69 -10.81
N GLY A 127 -5.84 -2.14 -11.05
CA GLY A 127 -4.59 -2.74 -10.58
C GLY A 127 -4.28 -4.04 -11.33
N TRP A 128 -3.71 -5.03 -10.64
CA TRP A 128 -3.25 -6.29 -11.24
C TRP A 128 -4.34 -7.36 -11.39
N CYS A 129 -5.60 -7.05 -11.02
CA CYS A 129 -6.71 -7.97 -11.21
C CYS A 129 -7.23 -7.95 -12.65
N THR A 130 -8.00 -8.96 -13.01
CA THR A 130 -8.88 -8.96 -14.17
C THR A 130 -10.33 -8.68 -13.75
N LEU A 131 -11.16 -8.34 -14.72
CA LEU A 131 -12.56 -7.97 -14.54
C LEU A 131 -13.43 -8.69 -15.59
N ASN A 132 -13.22 -10.00 -15.76
CA ASN A 132 -13.73 -10.74 -16.92
C ASN A 132 -15.26 -10.85 -16.95
N ASP A 133 -15.92 -10.89 -15.79
CA ASP A 133 -17.38 -11.01 -15.71
C ASP A 133 -18.09 -9.65 -15.65
N LEU A 134 -17.35 -8.53 -15.63
CA LEU A 134 -17.94 -7.19 -15.65
C LEU A 134 -18.41 -6.84 -17.07
N THR A 135 -19.62 -6.30 -17.14
CA THR A 135 -20.28 -5.98 -18.41
C THR A 135 -20.65 -4.52 -18.49
N ALA A 136 -20.96 -4.07 -19.71
CA ALA A 136 -21.46 -2.71 -19.91
C ALA A 136 -22.74 -2.41 -19.11
N GLN A 137 -23.58 -3.43 -18.89
CA GLN A 137 -24.82 -3.30 -18.15
C GLN A 137 -24.59 -2.99 -16.66
N ASP A 138 -23.49 -3.49 -16.08
CA ASP A 138 -23.14 -3.20 -14.67
C ASP A 138 -22.88 -1.70 -14.45
N PHE A 139 -22.32 -1.02 -15.45
CA PHE A 139 -22.11 0.43 -15.42
C PHE A 139 -23.36 1.21 -15.85
N ALA A 140 -23.99 0.81 -16.95
CA ALA A 140 -25.16 1.50 -17.51
C ALA A 140 -26.37 1.50 -16.57
N ALA A 141 -26.43 0.54 -15.62
CA ALA A 141 -27.45 0.51 -14.58
C ALA A 141 -27.33 1.64 -13.55
N ILE A 142 -26.20 2.36 -13.50
CA ILE A 142 -25.97 3.49 -12.59
C ILE A 142 -26.51 4.77 -13.25
N PRO A 143 -27.46 5.50 -12.61
CA PRO A 143 -27.92 6.78 -13.12
C PRO A 143 -26.77 7.78 -13.24
N ASN A 144 -26.68 8.46 -14.38
CA ASN A 144 -25.63 9.44 -14.71
C ASN A 144 -24.21 8.88 -14.53
N PHE A 145 -23.98 7.60 -14.83
CA PHE A 145 -22.69 6.93 -14.55
C PHE A 145 -21.48 7.65 -15.15
N ARG A 146 -21.61 8.31 -16.30
CA ARG A 146 -20.52 9.08 -16.94
C ARG A 146 -20.05 10.29 -16.10
N GLU A 147 -20.89 10.82 -15.22
CA GLU A 147 -20.50 11.91 -14.30
C GLU A 147 -19.93 11.35 -12.98
N ARG A 148 -20.15 10.06 -12.74
CA ARG A 148 -20.01 9.44 -11.42
C ARG A 148 -18.97 8.33 -11.35
N VAL A 149 -18.60 7.70 -12.45
CA VAL A 149 -17.67 6.59 -12.47
C VAL A 149 -16.53 6.90 -13.43
N PHE A 150 -15.31 6.81 -12.93
CA PHE A 150 -14.11 6.85 -13.74
C PHE A 150 -13.29 5.60 -13.46
N LEU A 151 -12.81 4.92 -14.52
CA LEU A 151 -11.98 3.73 -14.40
C LEU A 151 -10.53 4.03 -14.77
N ILE A 152 -9.62 3.69 -13.88
CA ILE A 152 -8.19 3.59 -14.15
C ILE A 152 -7.88 2.12 -14.37
N ALA A 153 -7.67 1.74 -15.62
CA ALA A 153 -7.30 0.39 -16.02
C ALA A 153 -5.79 0.32 -16.22
N THR A 154 -5.12 -0.73 -15.74
CA THR A 154 -3.76 -0.98 -16.23
C THR A 154 -3.84 -1.48 -17.68
N PRO A 155 -2.86 -1.15 -18.54
CA PRO A 155 -2.78 -1.69 -19.89
C PRO A 155 -2.87 -3.21 -19.90
N PRO A 156 -3.43 -3.82 -20.98
CA PRO A 156 -3.46 -5.26 -21.15
C PRO A 156 -2.07 -5.88 -21.10
N GLU A 157 -1.95 -7.08 -20.55
CA GLU A 157 -0.67 -7.82 -20.55
C GLU A 157 -0.25 -8.22 -21.97
N LEU A 158 -1.22 -8.57 -22.82
CA LEU A 158 -1.02 -8.86 -24.24
C LEU A 158 -1.72 -7.80 -25.07
N CYS A 159 -1.02 -7.26 -26.07
CA CYS A 159 -1.64 -6.30 -26.98
C CYS A 159 -2.86 -6.93 -27.66
N PRO A 160 -4.05 -6.32 -27.59
CA PRO A 160 -5.25 -6.92 -28.17
C PRO A 160 -5.15 -7.15 -29.68
N LYS A 161 -4.30 -6.38 -30.38
CA LYS A 161 -4.11 -6.47 -31.83
C LYS A 161 -3.06 -7.49 -32.27
N CYS A 162 -1.85 -7.44 -31.69
CA CYS A 162 -0.72 -8.28 -32.12
C CYS A 162 -0.41 -9.46 -31.19
N HIS A 163 -1.09 -9.53 -30.04
CA HIS A 163 -0.95 -10.59 -29.03
C HIS A 163 0.47 -10.80 -28.49
N THR A 164 1.33 -9.78 -28.58
CA THR A 164 2.68 -9.82 -28.01
C THR A 164 2.68 -9.22 -26.60
N ASN A 165 3.47 -9.84 -25.72
CA ASN A 165 3.89 -9.28 -24.43
C ASN A 165 5.20 -8.53 -24.66
N ASP A 166 5.12 -7.36 -25.30
CA ASP A 166 6.32 -6.54 -25.40
C ASP A 166 6.50 -5.79 -24.09
N ALA A 167 7.65 -5.98 -23.44
CA ALA A 167 8.05 -5.20 -22.27
C ALA A 167 8.13 -3.69 -22.57
N SER A 168 7.98 -3.30 -23.85
CA SER A 168 7.82 -1.93 -24.33
C SER A 168 6.37 -1.41 -24.27
N TYR A 169 5.56 -1.76 -23.27
CA TYR A 169 4.41 -0.91 -22.91
C TYR A 169 4.94 0.36 -22.24
N THR A 170 5.57 1.25 -23.01
CA THR A 170 6.01 2.54 -22.49
C THR A 170 4.85 3.53 -22.46
N HIS A 171 3.68 3.17 -23.02
CA HIS A 171 2.53 4.04 -23.14
C HIS A 171 1.35 3.63 -22.23
N ASN A 172 0.72 4.67 -21.72
CA ASN A 172 -0.62 4.66 -21.14
C ASN A 172 -1.65 4.47 -22.27
N GLY A 173 -2.11 3.23 -22.53
CA GLY A 173 -3.00 2.93 -23.66
C GLY A 173 -3.52 1.49 -23.71
N LEU A 174 -4.46 1.24 -24.63
CA LEU A 174 -5.06 -0.08 -24.86
C LEU A 174 -4.18 -0.99 -25.75
N PHE A 175 -3.36 -0.40 -26.62
CA PHE A 175 -2.50 -1.11 -27.56
C PHE A 175 -1.02 -0.82 -27.27
N CYS A 176 -0.13 -1.75 -27.61
CA CYS A 176 1.31 -1.52 -27.52
C CYS A 176 1.78 -0.40 -28.46
N ASP A 177 2.96 0.15 -28.18
CA ASP A 177 3.54 1.30 -28.89
C ASP A 177 3.54 1.11 -30.41
N ALA A 178 3.93 -0.08 -30.90
CA ALA A 178 3.95 -0.42 -32.31
C ALA A 178 2.57 -0.49 -32.98
N CYS A 179 1.53 -0.81 -32.20
CA CYS A 179 0.16 -0.91 -32.71
C CYS A 179 -0.62 0.40 -32.59
N SER A 180 -0.31 1.25 -31.60
CA SER A 180 -1.07 2.44 -31.19
C SER A 180 -1.52 3.35 -32.35
N GLY A 181 -0.64 3.66 -33.31
CA GLY A 181 -0.94 4.53 -34.45
C GLY A 181 -1.71 3.89 -35.60
N SER A 182 -1.96 2.57 -35.54
CA SER A 182 -2.65 1.80 -36.59
C SER A 182 -3.87 1.03 -36.07
N SER A 183 -4.16 1.13 -34.77
CA SER A 183 -5.25 0.40 -34.14
C SER A 183 -6.52 1.24 -34.05
N SER A 184 -7.65 0.56 -34.13
CA SER A 184 -8.96 1.06 -33.73
C SER A 184 -9.44 0.31 -32.49
N VAL A 185 -10.39 0.87 -31.74
CA VAL A 185 -11.00 0.17 -30.60
C VAL A 185 -11.54 -1.21 -30.99
N GLU A 186 -12.03 -1.38 -32.22
CA GLU A 186 -12.55 -2.66 -32.72
C GLU A 186 -11.48 -3.77 -32.78
N ASP A 187 -10.19 -3.42 -32.87
CA ASP A 187 -9.10 -4.41 -32.81
C ASP A 187 -8.95 -5.05 -31.44
N ALA A 188 -9.59 -4.52 -30.40
CA ALA A 188 -9.65 -5.13 -29.07
C ALA A 188 -10.91 -5.98 -28.83
N LYS A 189 -11.77 -6.14 -29.83
CA LYS A 189 -13.03 -6.88 -29.68
C LYS A 189 -12.80 -8.30 -29.19
N GLY A 190 -13.58 -8.72 -28.18
CA GLY A 190 -13.44 -10.02 -27.52
C GLY A 190 -12.56 -9.99 -26.27
N THR A 191 -12.00 -8.84 -25.92
CA THR A 191 -11.36 -8.59 -24.62
C THR A 191 -12.33 -7.91 -23.65
N TRP A 192 -12.16 -8.13 -22.34
CA TRP A 192 -12.97 -7.44 -21.34
C TRP A 192 -12.67 -5.93 -21.33
N GLU A 193 -11.44 -5.51 -21.70
CA GLU A 193 -11.07 -4.10 -21.85
C GLU A 193 -11.92 -3.40 -22.91
N TYR A 194 -12.18 -4.06 -24.04
CA TYR A 194 -13.07 -3.55 -25.08
C TYR A 194 -14.50 -3.36 -24.56
N ASP A 195 -15.05 -4.36 -23.87
CA ASP A 195 -16.42 -4.31 -23.37
C ASP A 195 -16.61 -3.17 -22.35
N ILE A 196 -15.63 -2.98 -21.46
CA ILE A 196 -15.65 -1.90 -20.48
C ILE A 196 -15.41 -0.53 -21.14
N LEU A 197 -14.52 -0.44 -22.12
CA LEU A 197 -14.30 0.80 -22.88
C LEU A 197 -15.56 1.21 -23.65
N LYS A 198 -16.27 0.26 -24.28
CA LYS A 198 -17.55 0.52 -24.95
C LYS A 198 -18.64 0.97 -23.96
N ALA A 199 -18.62 0.44 -22.75
CA ALA A 199 -19.56 0.81 -21.70
C ALA A 199 -19.33 2.24 -21.18
N LEU A 200 -18.09 2.53 -20.77
CA LEU A 200 -17.72 3.78 -20.12
C LEU A 200 -17.61 4.93 -21.13
N GLY A 201 -17.12 4.63 -22.33
CA GLY A 201 -16.65 5.64 -23.28
C GLY A 201 -15.24 6.12 -22.94
N GLU A 202 -14.55 6.65 -23.94
CA GLU A 202 -13.15 7.10 -23.84
C GLU A 202 -12.95 8.23 -22.82
N ASP A 203 -14.00 9.01 -22.53
CA ASP A 203 -13.96 10.10 -21.55
C ASP A 203 -13.94 9.62 -20.08
N ASN A 204 -14.27 8.34 -19.82
CA ASN A 204 -14.48 7.81 -18.47
C ASN A 204 -13.54 6.65 -18.12
N ILE A 205 -12.52 6.41 -18.96
CA ILE A 205 -11.49 5.41 -18.71
C ILE A 205 -10.11 5.94 -19.09
N ALA A 206 -9.12 5.66 -18.25
CA ALA A 206 -7.72 5.91 -18.58
C ALA A 206 -6.91 4.62 -18.39
N PHE A 207 -6.17 4.25 -19.43
CA PHE A 207 -5.21 3.15 -19.35
C PHE A 207 -3.90 3.68 -18.78
N LEU A 208 -3.57 3.33 -17.54
CA LEU A 208 -2.39 3.82 -16.81
C LEU A 208 -1.64 2.64 -16.18
N SER A 209 -0.34 2.51 -16.45
CA SER A 209 0.51 1.49 -15.81
C SER A 209 0.56 1.67 -14.28
N GLY A 210 0.44 2.91 -13.82
CA GLY A 210 0.22 3.27 -12.43
C GLY A 210 -0.21 4.73 -12.31
N ILE A 211 -0.92 5.04 -11.22
CA ILE A 211 -1.21 6.41 -10.82
C ILE A 211 -0.55 6.69 -9.47
N PRO A 212 0.20 7.79 -9.31
CA PRO A 212 0.71 8.18 -8.02
C PRO A 212 -0.45 8.45 -7.06
N HIS A 213 -0.55 7.65 -6.00
CA HIS A 213 -1.61 7.82 -5.00
C HIS A 213 -1.44 9.13 -4.22
N ASP A 214 -0.22 9.66 -4.11
CA ASP A 214 0.06 10.98 -3.56
C ASP A 214 -0.45 12.14 -4.45
N TYR A 215 -0.72 11.90 -5.73
CA TYR A 215 -1.48 12.81 -6.59
C TYR A 215 -3.00 12.61 -6.44
N LEU A 216 -3.46 11.35 -6.41
CA LEU A 216 -4.88 11.01 -6.48
C LEU A 216 -5.61 11.19 -5.15
N PHE A 217 -5.07 10.68 -4.04
CA PHE A 217 -5.75 10.65 -2.74
C PHE A 217 -6.16 12.03 -2.23
N PRO A 218 -5.33 13.10 -2.34
CA PRO A 218 -5.75 14.46 -1.96
C PRO A 218 -7.02 14.97 -2.66
N LYS A 219 -7.32 14.43 -3.85
CA LYS A 219 -8.47 14.77 -4.67
C LYS A 219 -9.70 13.89 -4.36
N CYS A 220 -9.57 12.92 -3.47
CA CYS A 220 -10.64 12.04 -3.04
C CYS A 220 -11.28 12.47 -1.73
N CYS A 221 -12.49 11.98 -1.45
CA CYS A 221 -13.19 12.20 -0.18
C CYS A 221 -12.98 11.07 0.83
N ALA A 222 -12.66 9.87 0.35
CA ALA A 222 -12.34 8.66 1.11
C ALA A 222 -11.69 7.63 0.17
N VAL A 223 -11.11 6.57 0.76
CA VAL A 223 -10.42 5.49 0.03
C VAL A 223 -10.92 4.12 0.49
N MET A 224 -11.01 3.16 -0.44
CA MET A 224 -11.27 1.76 -0.19
C MET A 224 -10.22 0.93 -0.92
N HIS A 225 -9.53 0.04 -0.20
CA HIS A 225 -8.46 -0.74 -0.80
C HIS A 225 -8.29 -2.10 -0.13
N HIS A 226 -7.32 -2.90 -0.61
CA HIS A 226 -7.13 -4.27 -0.16
C HIS A 226 -6.51 -4.41 1.25
N GLY A 227 -6.16 -3.30 1.91
CA GLY A 227 -5.50 -3.31 3.22
C GLY A 227 -3.98 -3.38 3.22
N GLY A 228 -3.28 -3.10 2.11
CA GLY A 228 -1.81 -2.99 2.12
C GLY A 228 -1.30 -1.88 3.04
N ALA A 229 -0.29 -2.19 3.87
CA ALA A 229 0.20 -1.30 4.93
C ALA A 229 0.51 0.13 4.45
N GLY A 230 1.21 0.26 3.32
CA GLY A 230 1.56 1.57 2.74
C GLY A 230 0.35 2.37 2.26
N THR A 231 -0.63 1.71 1.62
CA THR A 231 -1.87 2.35 1.18
C THR A 231 -2.73 2.78 2.37
N THR A 232 -2.82 1.94 3.42
CA THR A 232 -3.52 2.28 4.67
C THR A 232 -2.89 3.52 5.30
N ALA A 233 -1.57 3.51 5.46
CA ALA A 233 -0.84 4.60 6.07
C ALA A 233 -1.00 5.91 5.28
N MET A 234 -0.95 5.86 3.95
CA MET A 234 -1.12 7.04 3.11
C MET A 234 -2.54 7.60 3.15
N GLY A 235 -3.58 6.75 3.15
CA GLY A 235 -4.96 7.18 3.31
C GLY A 235 -5.17 7.97 4.61
N LEU A 236 -4.66 7.42 5.72
CA LEU A 236 -4.70 8.07 7.03
C LEU A 236 -3.82 9.33 7.10
N ASP A 237 -2.64 9.34 6.46
CA ASP A 237 -1.76 10.52 6.43
C ASP A 237 -2.37 11.69 5.65
N PHE A 238 -3.15 11.42 4.60
CA PHE A 238 -3.97 12.42 3.92
C PHE A 238 -5.27 12.78 4.66
N GLY A 239 -5.56 12.13 5.80
CA GLY A 239 -6.73 12.40 6.62
C GLY A 239 -8.02 11.89 5.99
N LEU A 240 -7.93 10.84 5.16
CA LEU A 240 -9.06 10.25 4.45
C LEU A 240 -9.61 9.05 5.24
N PRO A 241 -10.94 8.95 5.39
CA PRO A 241 -11.56 7.70 5.79
C PRO A 241 -11.09 6.57 4.87
N THR A 242 -10.58 5.49 5.46
CA THR A 242 -9.81 4.46 4.76
C THR A 242 -10.47 3.09 5.00
N SER A 243 -11.37 2.64 4.15
CA SER A 243 -12.02 1.33 4.30
C SER A 243 -11.20 0.19 3.67
N VAL A 244 -11.26 -1.00 4.23
CA VAL A 244 -10.43 -2.14 3.83
C VAL A 244 -11.29 -3.34 3.47
N ILE A 245 -11.06 -3.91 2.28
CA ILE A 245 -11.52 -5.25 1.90
C ILE A 245 -10.31 -6.18 1.87
N SER A 246 -10.13 -7.04 2.88
CA SER A 246 -8.95 -7.91 2.94
C SER A 246 -9.12 -9.20 2.14
N PHE A 247 -8.03 -9.65 1.54
CA PHE A 247 -7.89 -10.91 0.83
C PHE A 247 -7.05 -11.94 1.62
N PHE A 248 -5.91 -11.52 2.19
CA PHE A 248 -4.96 -12.40 2.89
C PHE A 248 -3.95 -11.61 3.73
N GLY A 249 -3.11 -12.33 4.50
CA GLY A 249 -1.95 -11.75 5.17
C GLY A 249 -2.30 -10.72 6.25
N ASP A 250 -1.49 -9.68 6.33
CA ASP A 250 -1.57 -8.60 7.32
C ASP A 250 -2.72 -7.60 7.05
N GLN A 251 -3.37 -7.67 5.89
CA GLN A 251 -4.48 -6.80 5.49
C GLN A 251 -5.62 -6.75 6.52
N TRP A 252 -5.82 -7.85 7.24
CA TRP A 252 -6.89 -8.06 8.21
C TRP A 252 -6.60 -7.28 9.49
N ILE A 253 -5.31 -7.19 9.85
CA ILE A 253 -4.82 -6.39 10.97
C ILE A 253 -5.05 -4.92 10.64
N TRP A 254 -4.64 -4.46 9.46
CA TRP A 254 -4.80 -3.06 9.05
C TRP A 254 -6.27 -2.64 8.98
N GLY A 255 -7.13 -3.47 8.37
CA GLY A 255 -8.58 -3.22 8.35
C GLY A 255 -9.19 -3.19 9.74
N GLY A 256 -8.85 -4.17 10.58
CA GLY A 256 -9.32 -4.22 11.97
C GLY A 256 -8.94 -2.99 12.78
N LEU A 257 -7.69 -2.54 12.69
CA LEU A 257 -7.21 -1.34 13.40
C LEU A 257 -7.92 -0.07 12.92
N VAL A 258 -8.02 0.12 11.60
CA VAL A 258 -8.79 1.23 11.02
C VAL A 258 -10.22 1.27 11.55
N GLN A 259 -10.90 0.11 11.56
CA GLN A 259 -12.28 0.01 12.02
C GLN A 259 -12.40 0.26 13.52
N LEU A 260 -11.49 -0.30 14.32
CA LEU A 260 -11.42 -0.11 15.77
C LEU A 260 -11.35 1.38 16.13
N HIS A 261 -10.57 2.15 15.37
CA HIS A 261 -10.39 3.58 15.58
C HIS A 261 -11.43 4.47 14.88
N GLY A 262 -12.42 3.85 14.22
CA GLY A 262 -13.51 4.56 13.54
C GLY A 262 -13.10 5.34 12.30
N ALA A 263 -11.90 5.10 11.74
CA ALA A 263 -11.40 5.80 10.56
C ALA A 263 -11.78 5.13 9.22
N GLY A 264 -12.52 4.01 9.27
CA GLY A 264 -13.02 3.29 8.09
C GLY A 264 -13.76 2.02 8.51
N LYS A 265 -14.20 1.23 7.54
CA LYS A 265 -14.81 -0.09 7.76
C LYS A 265 -13.90 -1.20 7.25
N PHE A 266 -14.07 -2.39 7.82
CA PHE A 266 -13.35 -3.59 7.45
C PHE A 266 -14.31 -4.68 6.99
N LEU A 267 -14.04 -5.23 5.81
CA LEU A 267 -14.69 -6.42 5.28
C LEU A 267 -13.64 -7.45 4.87
N ARG A 268 -13.97 -8.72 5.06
CA ARG A 268 -13.24 -9.79 4.37
C ARG A 268 -13.85 -10.03 3.00
N ARG A 269 -13.04 -10.43 2.01
CA ARG A 269 -13.49 -10.68 0.63
C ARG A 269 -14.68 -11.64 0.52
N ASP A 270 -14.77 -12.62 1.42
CA ASP A 270 -15.84 -13.65 1.47
C ASP A 270 -17.15 -13.13 2.07
N ARG A 271 -17.18 -11.88 2.53
CA ARG A 271 -18.35 -11.21 3.09
C ARG A 271 -18.84 -10.05 2.23
N VAL A 272 -18.25 -9.85 1.05
CA VAL A 272 -18.59 -8.75 0.16
C VAL A 272 -19.95 -8.99 -0.50
N THR A 273 -20.85 -8.04 -0.28
CA THR A 273 -22.20 -7.95 -0.83
C THR A 273 -22.51 -6.48 -1.13
N ALA A 274 -23.50 -6.18 -1.98
CA ALA A 274 -23.84 -4.79 -2.27
C ALA A 274 -24.19 -4.01 -1.00
N GLN A 275 -24.93 -4.64 -0.08
CA GLN A 275 -25.30 -4.04 1.20
C GLN A 275 -24.09 -3.77 2.10
N SER A 276 -23.19 -4.74 2.28
CA SER A 276 -22.00 -4.54 3.13
C SER A 276 -21.05 -3.47 2.56
N VAL A 277 -20.92 -3.41 1.23
CA VAL A 277 -20.14 -2.35 0.57
C VAL A 277 -20.80 -0.99 0.75
N LYS A 278 -22.13 -0.89 0.56
CA LYS A 278 -22.89 0.34 0.79
C LYS A 278 -22.70 0.87 2.20
N GLU A 279 -22.79 0.01 3.22
CA GLU A 279 -22.52 0.37 4.62
C GLU A 279 -21.10 0.93 4.82
N CYS A 280 -20.11 0.38 4.11
CA CYS A 280 -18.75 0.91 4.13
C CYS A 280 -18.66 2.31 3.49
N LEU A 281 -19.29 2.50 2.32
CA LEU A 281 -19.30 3.78 1.61
C LEU A 281 -20.03 4.87 2.41
N GLU A 282 -21.19 4.55 2.96
CA GLU A 282 -21.98 5.44 3.82
C GLU A 282 -21.20 5.83 5.08
N PHE A 283 -20.60 4.86 5.77
CA PHE A 283 -19.80 5.14 6.96
C PHE A 283 -18.63 6.08 6.64
N SER A 284 -17.90 5.81 5.56
CA SER A 284 -16.74 6.59 5.15
C SER A 284 -17.05 8.06 4.84
N VAL A 285 -18.30 8.41 4.50
CA VAL A 285 -18.67 9.82 4.24
C VAL A 285 -19.18 10.56 5.49
N THR A 286 -19.38 9.86 6.62
CA THR A 286 -19.83 10.47 7.88
C THR A 286 -18.83 11.47 8.47
N ALA A 287 -19.33 12.41 9.27
CA ALA A 287 -18.48 13.35 10.02
C ALA A 287 -17.57 12.62 11.03
N GLY A 288 -18.06 11.53 11.65
CA GLY A 288 -17.30 10.73 12.60
C GLY A 288 -16.07 10.07 11.95
N ALA A 289 -16.25 9.42 10.80
CA ALA A 289 -15.16 8.79 10.06
C ALA A 289 -14.12 9.83 9.59
N LYS A 290 -14.58 10.96 9.05
CA LYS A 290 -13.71 12.08 8.65
C LYS A 290 -12.94 12.67 9.83
N GLY A 291 -13.59 12.82 10.99
CA GLY A 291 -12.95 13.29 12.21
C GLY A 291 -11.87 12.33 12.72
N ALA A 292 -12.15 11.02 12.70
CA ALA A 292 -11.17 9.99 13.08
C ALA A 292 -9.96 9.97 12.15
N ALA A 293 -10.18 10.03 10.83
CA ALA A 293 -9.09 10.08 9.86
C ALA A 293 -8.23 11.35 10.03
N LYS A 294 -8.84 12.51 10.30
CA LYS A 294 -8.09 13.75 10.60
C LYS A 294 -7.22 13.63 11.85
N ARG A 295 -7.70 12.99 12.93
CA ARG A 295 -6.88 12.75 14.12
C ARG A 295 -5.66 11.89 13.81
N PHE A 296 -5.81 10.87 12.96
CA PHE A 296 -4.64 10.10 12.51
C PHE A 296 -3.65 10.94 11.71
N GLN A 297 -4.12 11.77 10.79
CA GLN A 297 -3.26 12.70 10.06
C GLN A 297 -2.47 13.61 11.02
N GLU A 298 -3.12 14.15 12.05
CA GLU A 298 -2.46 14.98 13.07
C GLU A 298 -1.44 14.19 13.90
N SER A 299 -1.80 12.99 14.34
CA SER A 299 -0.89 12.06 15.02
C SER A 299 0.34 11.75 14.17
N PHE A 300 0.16 11.36 12.92
CA PHE A 300 1.26 11.00 12.02
C PHE A 300 2.18 12.20 11.78
N ARG A 301 1.61 13.41 11.65
CA ARG A 301 2.40 14.66 11.57
C ARG A 301 3.19 14.93 12.86
N SER A 302 2.57 14.72 14.02
CA SER A 302 3.22 14.90 15.32
C SER A 302 4.35 13.90 15.54
N GLU A 303 4.13 12.63 15.21
CA GLU A 303 5.12 11.56 15.26
C GLU A 303 6.34 11.89 14.40
N ARG A 304 6.13 12.32 13.14
CA ARG A 304 7.23 12.74 12.26
C ARG A 304 8.01 13.94 12.81
N LYS A 305 7.32 14.93 13.38
CA LYS A 305 7.99 16.09 14.02
C LYS A 305 8.87 15.68 15.19
N ARG A 306 8.55 14.57 15.87
CA ARG A 306 9.35 13.97 16.95
C ARG A 306 10.50 13.10 16.43
N GLY A 307 10.70 13.01 15.11
CA GLY A 307 11.78 12.23 14.49
C GLY A 307 11.37 10.80 14.07
N MET A 308 10.12 10.39 14.30
CA MET A 308 9.62 9.07 13.91
C MET A 308 9.57 8.90 12.38
N GLY A 309 9.70 7.66 11.92
CA GLY A 309 9.69 7.21 10.55
C GLY A 309 10.98 6.47 10.20
N ALA A 310 11.43 6.62 8.95
CA ALA A 310 12.66 5.97 8.48
C ALA A 310 13.91 6.39 9.27
N HIS A 311 13.96 7.65 9.75
CA HIS A 311 15.07 8.13 10.57
C HIS A 311 15.13 7.40 11.92
N GLU A 312 14.02 7.35 12.65
CA GLU A 312 13.95 6.59 13.91
C GLU A 312 14.20 5.10 13.70
N GLY A 313 13.76 4.52 12.57
CA GLY A 313 14.09 3.14 12.22
C GLY A 313 15.58 2.91 12.03
N ALA A 314 16.30 3.85 11.41
CA ALA A 314 17.75 3.76 11.27
C ALA A 314 18.46 3.90 12.63
N LEU A 315 18.00 4.83 13.48
CA LEU A 315 18.55 4.99 14.83
C LEU A 315 18.27 3.77 15.71
N GLY A 316 17.06 3.22 15.66
CA GLY A 316 16.67 1.99 16.35
C GLY A 316 17.55 0.82 15.97
N PHE A 317 17.77 0.63 14.67
CA PHE A 317 18.71 -0.37 14.18
C PHE A 317 20.12 -0.13 14.74
N GLN A 318 20.65 1.10 14.69
CA GLN A 318 21.98 1.43 15.21
C GLN A 318 22.13 1.17 16.71
N ARG A 319 21.13 1.55 17.53
CA ARG A 319 21.12 1.32 18.97
C ARG A 319 21.16 -0.16 19.33
N GLN A 320 20.63 -1.00 18.45
CA GLN A 320 20.48 -2.42 18.66
C GLN A 320 21.59 -3.25 17.98
N LEU A 321 22.52 -2.61 17.26
CA LEU A 321 23.69 -3.29 16.73
C LEU A 321 24.56 -3.78 17.89
N PRO A 322 24.93 -5.07 17.95
CA PRO A 322 25.86 -5.57 18.93
C PRO A 322 27.26 -5.07 18.56
N LEU A 323 27.58 -3.81 18.86
CA LEU A 323 28.81 -3.13 18.43
C LEU A 323 30.07 -3.93 18.75
N GLU A 324 30.03 -4.72 19.83
CA GLU A 324 31.05 -5.67 20.26
C GLU A 324 31.37 -6.77 19.22
N LEU A 325 30.36 -7.16 18.43
CA LEU A 325 30.45 -8.16 17.35
C LEU A 325 30.70 -7.53 15.97
N VAL A 326 30.50 -6.21 15.83
CA VAL A 326 30.66 -5.47 14.55
C VAL A 326 31.91 -4.59 14.52
N THR A 327 32.85 -4.77 15.46
CA THR A 327 34.12 -4.05 15.42
C THR A 327 34.97 -4.54 14.25
N CYS A 328 35.37 -3.63 13.38
CA CYS A 328 36.43 -3.88 12.42
C CYS A 328 37.75 -4.14 13.17
N GLU A 329 38.45 -5.24 12.86
CA GLU A 329 39.77 -5.51 13.47
C GLU A 329 40.75 -4.36 13.24
N LEU A 330 40.69 -3.67 12.09
CA LEU A 330 41.50 -2.48 11.83
C LEU A 330 41.13 -1.32 12.75
N CYS A 331 39.85 -1.08 13.05
CA CYS A 331 39.43 -0.04 13.99
C CYS A 331 39.75 -0.39 15.45
N ARG A 332 39.92 -1.68 15.77
CA ARG A 332 40.44 -2.16 17.05
C ARG A 332 41.94 -1.86 17.22
N VAL A 333 42.67 -1.76 16.12
CA VAL A 333 44.14 -1.56 16.11
C VAL A 333 44.50 -0.09 15.83
N MET A 334 43.68 0.63 15.07
CA MET A 334 43.89 2.01 14.65
C MET A 334 42.99 2.94 15.47
N GLY A 335 43.45 3.28 16.67
CA GLY A 335 42.93 4.41 17.44
C GLY A 335 43.05 5.72 16.64
N ARG A 336 42.25 6.73 16.98
CA ARG A 336 42.34 8.04 16.30
C ARG A 336 43.75 8.62 16.41
N TRP A 337 44.21 9.22 15.32
CA TRP A 337 45.25 10.24 15.36
C TRP A 337 44.59 11.53 15.87
N GLU A 338 44.96 11.96 17.07
CA GLU A 338 44.82 13.36 17.51
C GLU A 338 46.23 13.87 17.79
N GLU A 339 46.54 15.07 17.32
CA GLU A 339 47.90 15.57 17.08
C GLU A 339 48.75 15.80 18.34
N ASP A 340 48.19 15.74 19.54
CA ASP A 340 48.95 16.02 20.76
C ASP A 340 48.55 15.08 21.90
N ASP A 341 49.53 14.25 22.30
CA ASP A 341 49.58 13.40 23.50
C ASP A 341 48.93 12.00 23.44
N ILE A 342 49.78 10.98 23.59
CA ILE A 342 49.46 9.57 23.36
C ILE A 342 48.75 9.01 24.59
N SER A 343 47.41 9.01 24.57
CA SER A 343 46.61 8.16 25.45
C SER A 343 45.68 7.26 24.62
N TYR A 344 45.81 5.95 24.81
CA TYR A 344 45.07 4.93 24.06
C TYR A 344 43.75 4.62 24.75
N ARG A 345 42.61 4.96 24.12
CA ARG A 345 41.28 4.53 24.58
C ARG A 345 40.43 4.01 23.42
N PRO A 346 39.97 2.74 23.45
CA PRO A 346 38.97 2.25 22.50
C PRO A 346 37.61 2.92 22.76
N ARG A 347 36.87 3.32 21.71
CA ARG A 347 35.52 3.93 21.80
C ARG A 347 34.51 3.12 22.63
N ALA A 348 34.70 1.81 22.77
CA ALA A 348 33.85 0.96 23.61
C ALA A 348 33.94 1.30 25.11
N ALA A 349 35.01 1.97 25.55
CA ALA A 349 35.19 2.37 26.95
C ALA A 349 34.43 3.65 27.33
N GLU A 350 34.12 4.54 26.38
CA GLU A 350 33.45 5.81 26.69
C GLU A 350 31.93 5.65 26.91
N TYR A 351 31.31 4.64 26.30
CA TYR A 351 29.88 4.35 26.52
C TYR A 351 29.59 3.73 27.89
N HIS A 352 30.61 3.18 28.56
CA HIS A 352 30.48 2.65 29.91
C HIS A 352 30.41 3.75 30.98
N ASP A 353 30.96 4.94 30.71
CA ASP A 353 31.08 6.01 31.69
C ASP A 353 29.94 7.04 31.62
N THR A 354 29.13 7.06 30.56
CA THR A 354 27.99 8.01 30.42
C THR A 354 26.61 7.42 30.71
N VAL A 355 26.51 6.12 31.00
CA VAL A 355 25.24 5.42 31.30
C VAL A 355 25.20 4.88 32.75
N ARG A 356 26.09 5.38 33.60
CA ARG A 356 26.02 5.22 35.05
C ARG A 356 26.03 6.59 35.70
N ASP A 357 24.88 7.22 35.73
CA ASP A 357 24.37 8.03 36.85
C ASP A 357 22.84 8.14 36.74
#